data_AF-A0A428RF32-F1
#
_entry.id   AF-A0A428RF32-F1
#
_cell.length_a   1.000
_cell.length_b   1.000
_cell.length_c   1.000
_cell.angle_alpha   90.00
_cell.angle_beta   90.00
_cell.angle_gamma   90.00
#
_symmetry.space_group_name_H-M   'P 1'
#
loop_
_entity.id
_entity.type
_entity.pdbx_description
1 polymer ?
#
loop_
_entity_poly.entity_id
_entity_poly.type
_entity_poly.pdbx_seq_one_letter_code
_entity_poly.pdbx_strand_id
1 'polypeptide(L)'
;MPPAARIPLSLWEREKEHIRALYLDQDKTLDELVKCMAEEHGFEATRAQYIRRLDSWKMRKYSTKEEWEYVDSLVRKRKLEGKESEIIMGGKSVPVKKLKKELGRYGQPSSSEEQCSTFIDRLDPEIGTIALKEAKRVGYHYLVKSLLRAKVRLDQDTSSSAFACNSSVLQNALLPRNFSSSMKPLDLGAKTNPTSSHQGKSSIFQTALIVIIESNAHTHQDLPKTSDLSLAIIRRDDELFEQLMSKGTKPDLPQDWPTPLCDAINVGSLIMVRRLIEAGANVNRPSWLPGVNNPSILKTPLQIAIQKGDDRFIDLLLNSGADPNYWEETMQLESALNTAVSNQNRRVVELLLFRGANPNKTMSLVAAVPNIGQPIDLEIFRLLLHHKADINPKCLETPPPQATTELRDPTPVTAVYRLRLTPLQTALERSHDELAWMLLDAGADFKAPASWMGGKTALQAAAMNGNMSFIRHFVSRGVDINAPPASNCGATALQFAAIKGHYNVVVFLLENGADVNAPGAAVGGRTALQGASEHGRLDIVHLLLENDQEEESLDQRCQDAAVFAERNGHSLIAEILRGWKKT
;
A
#
# COMPACT_ATOMS: atom_id res chain seq x y z
N MET A 1 26.83 -64.87 6.97
CA MET A 1 27.88 -63.84 7.14
C MET A 1 27.88 -63.39 8.59
N PRO A 2 29.04 -63.28 9.25
CA PRO A 2 29.09 -62.71 10.60
C PRO A 2 28.57 -61.25 10.59
N PRO A 3 27.96 -60.76 11.68
CA PRO A 3 27.55 -59.36 11.77
C PRO A 3 28.77 -58.45 11.63
N ALA A 4 28.66 -57.39 10.81
CA ALA A 4 29.73 -56.40 10.68
C ALA A 4 30.11 -55.84 12.06
N ALA A 5 31.41 -55.71 12.33
CA ALA A 5 31.91 -55.23 13.61
C ALA A 5 31.28 -53.87 13.98
N ARG A 6 30.82 -53.74 15.23
CA ARG A 6 30.17 -52.53 15.72
C ARG A 6 31.24 -51.50 16.05
N ILE A 7 31.39 -50.49 15.20
CA ILE A 7 32.34 -49.38 15.41
C ILE A 7 31.82 -48.46 16.53
N PRO A 8 32.64 -48.17 17.57
CA PRO A 8 32.30 -47.23 18.65
C PRO A 8 31.91 -45.83 18.16
N LEU A 9 30.98 -45.19 18.87
CA LEU A 9 30.50 -43.83 18.59
C LEU A 9 31.63 -42.78 18.59
N SER A 10 32.60 -42.91 19.49
CA SER A 10 33.73 -42.00 19.61
C SER A 10 34.59 -41.94 18.34
N LEU A 11 34.74 -43.07 17.64
CA LEU A 11 35.46 -43.11 16.37
C LEU A 11 34.67 -42.44 15.24
N TRP A 12 33.34 -42.58 15.24
CA TRP A 12 32.49 -41.87 14.28
C TRP A 12 32.54 -40.36 14.47
N GLU A 13 32.48 -39.86 15.70
CA GLU A 13 32.55 -38.42 15.95
C GLU A 13 33.91 -37.83 15.59
N ARG A 14 35.02 -38.59 15.77
CA ARG A 14 36.36 -38.14 15.35
C ARG A 14 36.46 -37.95 13.82
N GLU A 15 35.85 -38.85 13.05
CA GLU A 15 35.90 -38.80 11.58
C GLU A 15 34.77 -37.97 10.96
N LYS A 16 33.87 -37.41 11.77
CA LYS A 16 32.65 -36.73 11.32
C LYS A 16 32.92 -35.57 10.38
N GLU A 17 33.92 -34.74 10.67
CA GLU A 17 34.27 -33.59 9.83
C GLU A 17 34.91 -34.01 8.51
N HIS A 18 35.74 -35.08 8.49
CA HIS A 18 36.27 -35.65 7.25
C HIS A 18 35.14 -36.23 6.39
N ILE A 19 34.21 -36.95 7.01
CA ILE A 19 33.02 -37.50 6.34
C ILE A 19 32.16 -36.38 5.76
N ARG A 20 31.93 -35.31 6.53
CA ARG A 20 31.20 -34.12 6.07
C ARG A 20 31.87 -33.47 4.86
N ALA A 21 33.18 -33.24 4.94
CA ALA A 21 33.96 -32.60 3.88
C ALA A 21 33.90 -33.42 2.58
N LEU A 22 34.10 -34.73 2.67
CA LEU A 22 34.04 -35.62 1.50
C LEU A 22 32.62 -35.72 0.94
N TYR A 23 31.60 -35.83 1.80
CA TYR A 23 30.23 -36.11 1.39
C TYR A 23 29.47 -34.87 0.93
N LEU A 24 29.54 -33.76 1.68
CA LEU A 24 28.74 -32.55 1.41
C LEU A 24 29.52 -31.46 0.68
N ASP A 25 30.82 -31.30 1.00
CA ASP A 25 31.60 -30.18 0.44
C ASP A 25 32.27 -30.55 -0.89
N GLN A 26 32.76 -31.80 -1.01
CA GLN A 26 33.33 -32.34 -2.26
C GLN A 26 32.33 -33.11 -3.12
N ASP A 27 31.08 -33.22 -2.67
CA ASP A 27 29.98 -33.92 -3.37
C ASP A 27 30.30 -35.38 -3.78
N LYS A 28 31.18 -36.10 -3.07
CA LYS A 28 31.50 -37.51 -3.38
C LYS A 28 30.29 -38.41 -3.14
N THR A 29 30.06 -39.40 -4.00
CA THR A 29 29.00 -40.39 -3.82
C THR A 29 29.24 -41.21 -2.54
N LEU A 30 28.19 -41.89 -2.05
CA LEU A 30 28.34 -42.71 -0.84
C LEU A 30 29.41 -43.80 -1.00
N ASP A 31 29.54 -44.38 -2.20
CA ASP A 31 30.50 -45.44 -2.46
C ASP A 31 31.93 -44.88 -2.58
N GLU A 32 32.09 -43.67 -3.13
CA GLU A 32 33.37 -42.93 -3.12
C GLU A 32 33.77 -42.49 -1.71
N LEU A 33 32.83 -42.03 -0.90
CA LEU A 33 33.06 -41.69 0.52
C LEU A 33 33.59 -42.92 1.27
N VAL A 34 32.89 -44.06 1.15
CA VAL A 34 33.30 -45.32 1.79
C VAL A 34 34.72 -45.72 1.35
N LYS A 35 35.01 -45.60 0.06
CA LYS A 35 36.33 -45.91 -0.50
C LYS A 35 37.42 -44.96 0.03
N CYS A 36 37.19 -43.65 0.00
CA CYS A 36 38.18 -42.66 0.45
C CYS A 36 38.44 -42.79 1.96
N MET A 37 37.40 -43.01 2.76
CA MET A 37 37.56 -43.20 4.20
C MET A 37 38.33 -44.50 4.53
N ALA A 38 38.17 -45.55 3.74
CA ALA A 38 38.96 -46.78 3.89
C ALA A 38 40.42 -46.58 3.47
N GLU A 39 40.67 -45.91 2.34
CA GLU A 39 42.01 -45.74 1.76
C GLU A 39 42.86 -44.65 2.45
N GLU A 40 42.25 -43.51 2.78
CA GLU A 40 42.96 -42.32 3.29
C GLU A 40 42.93 -42.24 4.82
N HIS A 41 41.88 -42.77 5.45
CA HIS A 41 41.66 -42.66 6.90
C HIS A 41 41.67 -44.02 7.63
N GLY A 42 41.86 -45.13 6.90
CA GLY A 42 41.86 -46.49 7.46
C GLY A 42 40.53 -46.87 8.14
N PHE A 43 39.44 -46.18 7.80
CA PHE A 43 38.14 -46.31 8.46
C PHE A 43 37.22 -47.23 7.65
N GLU A 44 37.30 -48.52 7.97
CA GLU A 44 36.51 -49.57 7.30
C GLU A 44 35.14 -49.73 7.96
N ALA A 45 34.13 -49.06 7.37
CA ALA A 45 32.74 -49.23 7.76
C ALA A 45 31.88 -49.62 6.55
N THR A 46 30.85 -50.43 6.80
CA THR A 46 29.92 -50.86 5.76
C THR A 46 29.05 -49.68 5.29
N ARG A 47 28.60 -49.75 4.03
CA ARG A 47 27.68 -48.77 3.43
C ARG A 47 26.44 -48.51 4.29
N ALA A 48 25.87 -49.55 4.89
CA ALA A 48 24.71 -49.44 5.77
C ALA A 48 25.02 -48.69 7.09
N GLN A 49 26.23 -48.80 7.61
CA GLN A 49 26.66 -48.05 8.79
C GLN A 49 26.82 -46.56 8.48
N TYR A 50 27.38 -46.21 7.31
CA TYR A 50 27.44 -44.83 6.85
C TYR A 50 26.05 -44.22 6.65
N ILE A 51 25.12 -44.93 6.00
CA ILE A 51 23.74 -44.43 5.81
C ILE A 51 23.10 -44.08 7.15
N ARG A 52 23.12 -45.01 8.11
CA ARG A 52 22.57 -44.77 9.46
C ARG A 52 23.20 -43.58 10.17
N ARG A 53 24.51 -43.36 9.95
CA ARG A 53 25.26 -42.27 10.58
C ARG A 53 24.97 -40.92 9.96
N LEU A 54 25.00 -40.85 8.63
CA LEU A 54 24.61 -39.66 7.87
C LEU A 54 23.16 -39.25 8.19
N ASP A 55 22.26 -40.22 8.31
CA ASP A 55 20.88 -39.98 8.77
C ASP A 55 20.83 -39.45 10.21
N SER A 56 21.59 -40.05 11.13
CA SER A 56 21.64 -39.60 12.53
C SER A 56 22.23 -38.20 12.69
N TRP A 57 23.17 -37.82 11.81
CA TRP A 57 23.76 -36.48 11.76
C TRP A 57 22.97 -35.50 10.87
N LYS A 58 21.84 -35.94 10.29
CA LYS A 58 21.03 -35.16 9.35
C LYS A 58 21.83 -34.61 8.15
N MET A 59 22.91 -35.28 7.74
CA MET A 59 23.75 -34.89 6.60
C MET A 59 23.13 -35.40 5.29
N ARG A 60 22.45 -34.51 4.55
CA ARG A 60 21.72 -34.86 3.30
C ARG A 60 22.22 -34.03 2.13
N LYS A 61 22.34 -34.67 0.96
CA LYS A 61 22.71 -34.01 -0.31
C LYS A 61 21.54 -33.36 -1.04
N TYR A 62 20.36 -33.97 -0.90
CA TYR A 62 19.18 -33.63 -1.68
C TYR A 62 18.09 -33.14 -0.75
N SER A 63 17.48 -32.03 -1.14
CA SER A 63 16.29 -31.50 -0.47
C SER A 63 15.10 -32.42 -0.69
N THR A 64 14.23 -32.52 0.31
CA THR A 64 13.06 -33.41 0.25
C THR A 64 11.97 -32.85 -0.66
N LYS A 65 10.99 -33.70 -0.99
CA LYS A 65 9.82 -33.28 -1.78
C LYS A 65 9.08 -32.15 -1.06
N GLU A 66 8.90 -32.28 0.25
CA GLU A 66 8.19 -31.32 1.11
C GLU A 66 8.94 -29.98 1.18
N GLU A 67 10.28 -30.01 1.20
CA GLU A 67 11.11 -28.80 1.12
C GLU A 67 10.95 -28.09 -0.23
N TRP A 68 10.88 -28.84 -1.34
CA TRP A 68 10.62 -28.25 -2.66
C TRP A 68 9.19 -27.75 -2.83
N GLU A 69 8.20 -28.40 -2.22
CA GLU A 69 6.81 -27.90 -2.15
C GLU A 69 6.72 -26.60 -1.35
N TYR A 70 7.47 -26.50 -0.24
CA TYR A 70 7.61 -25.26 0.52
C TYR A 70 8.29 -24.16 -0.31
N VAL A 71 9.40 -24.45 -0.99
CA VAL A 71 10.09 -23.52 -1.88
C VAL A 71 9.17 -23.04 -3.01
N ASP A 72 8.37 -23.92 -3.60
CA ASP A 72 7.37 -23.58 -4.60
C ASP A 72 6.33 -22.59 -4.06
N SER A 73 5.82 -22.84 -2.85
CA SER A 73 4.90 -21.90 -2.17
C SER A 73 5.55 -20.53 -1.92
N LEU A 74 6.84 -20.52 -1.54
CA LEU A 74 7.62 -19.32 -1.26
C LEU A 74 7.88 -18.51 -2.54
N VAL A 75 8.24 -19.17 -3.64
CA VAL A 75 8.45 -18.56 -4.96
C VAL A 75 7.17 -17.93 -5.48
N ARG A 76 6.05 -18.65 -5.37
CA ARG A 76 4.73 -18.13 -5.78
C ARG A 76 4.34 -16.91 -4.95
N LYS A 77 4.52 -16.96 -3.62
CA LYS A 77 4.26 -15.84 -2.72
C LYS A 77 5.12 -14.62 -3.06
N ARG A 78 6.43 -14.81 -3.28
CA ARG A 78 7.36 -13.71 -3.59
C ARG A 78 7.12 -13.10 -4.97
N LYS A 79 6.71 -13.91 -5.95
CA LYS A 79 6.24 -13.44 -7.27
C LYS A 79 4.98 -12.57 -7.16
N LEU A 80 4.04 -12.94 -6.29
CA LEU A 80 2.85 -12.12 -6.00
C LEU A 80 3.20 -10.81 -5.27
N GLU A 81 4.27 -10.80 -4.48
CA GLU A 81 4.81 -9.61 -3.80
C GLU A 81 5.72 -8.74 -4.71
N GLY A 82 5.90 -9.10 -6.00
CA GLY A 82 6.72 -8.34 -6.95
C GLY A 82 8.23 -8.42 -6.69
N LYS A 83 8.71 -9.41 -5.93
CA LYS A 83 10.12 -9.57 -5.55
C LYS A 83 10.80 -10.66 -6.39
N GLU A 84 11.85 -10.32 -7.14
CA GLU A 84 12.79 -11.33 -7.63
C GLU A 84 13.65 -11.84 -6.47
N SER A 85 13.86 -13.15 -6.40
CA SER A 85 14.33 -13.79 -5.17
C SER A 85 15.47 -14.74 -5.42
N GLU A 86 16.60 -14.42 -4.82
CA GLU A 86 17.61 -15.41 -4.44
C GLU A 86 17.00 -16.28 -3.33
N ILE A 87 16.97 -17.60 -3.54
CA ILE A 87 16.43 -18.55 -2.56
C ILE A 87 17.60 -19.26 -1.92
N ILE A 88 17.71 -19.17 -0.61
CA ILE A 88 18.76 -19.82 0.16
C ILE A 88 18.15 -21.06 0.82
N MET A 89 18.72 -22.24 0.54
CA MET A 89 18.36 -23.48 1.20
C MET A 89 19.59 -24.06 1.90
N GLY A 90 19.48 -24.34 3.19
CA GLY A 90 20.61 -24.86 4.00
C GLY A 90 21.84 -23.94 3.98
N GLY A 91 21.65 -22.62 3.93
CA GLY A 91 22.73 -21.63 3.87
C GLY A 91 23.40 -21.45 2.49
N LYS A 92 22.94 -22.14 1.43
CA LYS A 92 23.47 -21.99 0.07
C LYS A 92 22.40 -21.43 -0.90
N SER A 93 22.79 -20.48 -1.73
CA SER A 93 21.94 -19.93 -2.80
C SER A 93 21.61 -21.00 -3.84
N VAL A 94 20.31 -21.18 -4.13
CA VAL A 94 19.80 -22.16 -5.10
C VAL A 94 19.87 -21.52 -6.49
N PRO A 95 20.64 -22.08 -7.44
CA PRO A 95 20.74 -21.54 -8.78
C PRO A 95 19.39 -21.55 -9.50
N VAL A 96 19.06 -20.47 -10.21
CA VAL A 96 17.79 -20.28 -10.94
C VAL A 96 17.46 -21.44 -11.88
N LYS A 97 18.47 -22.05 -12.52
CA LYS A 97 18.29 -23.23 -13.38
C LYS A 97 17.82 -24.46 -12.60
N LYS A 98 18.42 -24.73 -11.43
CA LYS A 98 18.03 -25.84 -10.55
C LYS A 98 16.63 -25.60 -9.99
N LEU A 99 16.35 -24.35 -9.57
CA LEU A 99 15.05 -23.93 -9.09
C LEU A 99 13.95 -24.19 -10.12
N LYS A 100 14.09 -23.72 -11.36
CA LYS A 100 13.11 -23.95 -12.44
C LYS A 100 12.85 -25.43 -12.69
N LYS A 101 13.91 -26.26 -12.66
CA LYS A 101 13.83 -27.70 -12.90
C LYS A 101 13.07 -28.43 -11.80
N GLU A 102 13.38 -28.17 -10.54
CA GLU A 102 12.76 -28.87 -9.41
C GLU A 102 11.35 -28.35 -9.13
N LEU A 103 11.06 -27.07 -9.36
CA LEU A 103 9.69 -26.53 -9.33
C LEU A 103 8.80 -27.16 -10.41
N GLY A 104 9.35 -27.49 -11.59
CA GLY A 104 8.61 -28.22 -12.61
C GLY A 104 8.32 -29.68 -12.26
N ARG A 105 9.05 -30.26 -11.29
CA ARG A 105 8.92 -31.66 -10.86
C ARG A 105 8.01 -31.84 -9.66
N TYR A 106 8.10 -30.92 -8.69
CA TYR A 106 7.41 -31.00 -7.41
C TYR A 106 6.34 -29.91 -7.22
N GLY A 107 6.26 -28.94 -8.14
CA GLY A 107 5.26 -27.89 -8.08
C GLY A 107 3.85 -28.42 -8.33
N GLN A 108 2.94 -28.13 -7.39
CA GLN A 108 1.54 -28.51 -7.49
C GLN A 108 0.84 -27.70 -8.61
N PRO A 109 0.04 -28.32 -9.51
CA PRO A 109 -0.90 -27.59 -10.34
C PRO A 109 -1.79 -26.71 -9.45
N SER A 110 -2.12 -25.51 -9.89
CA SER A 110 -2.77 -24.54 -9.00
C SER A 110 -4.16 -25.05 -8.58
N SER A 111 -4.40 -25.25 -7.27
CA SER A 111 -5.74 -25.58 -6.77
C SER A 111 -6.77 -24.47 -7.05
N SER A 112 -6.29 -23.28 -7.41
CA SER A 112 -7.09 -22.15 -7.90
C SER A 112 -7.65 -22.35 -9.32
N GLU A 113 -7.02 -23.15 -10.18
CA GLU A 113 -7.51 -23.40 -11.55
C GLU A 113 -8.65 -24.43 -11.56
N GLU A 114 -8.56 -25.52 -10.79
CA GLU A 114 -9.62 -26.54 -10.68
C GLU A 114 -10.86 -26.01 -9.92
N GLN A 115 -10.67 -25.18 -8.89
CA GLN A 115 -11.79 -24.56 -8.16
C GLN A 115 -12.46 -23.44 -8.98
N CYS A 116 -11.72 -22.76 -9.86
CA CYS A 116 -12.31 -21.80 -10.79
C CYS A 116 -13.05 -22.48 -11.95
N SER A 117 -12.53 -23.57 -12.53
CA SER A 117 -13.21 -24.24 -13.64
C SER A 117 -14.56 -24.82 -13.20
N THR A 118 -14.59 -25.51 -12.06
CA THR A 118 -15.81 -26.09 -11.49
C THR A 118 -16.85 -25.05 -11.06
N PHE A 119 -16.44 -23.82 -10.71
CA PHE A 119 -17.34 -22.72 -10.39
C PHE A 119 -17.84 -21.98 -11.65
N ILE A 120 -17.00 -21.86 -12.68
CA ILE A 120 -17.35 -21.22 -13.96
C ILE A 120 -18.30 -22.09 -14.78
N ASP A 121 -18.18 -23.41 -14.71
CA ASP A 121 -19.09 -24.36 -15.38
C ASP A 121 -20.53 -24.33 -14.82
N ARG A 122 -20.75 -23.67 -13.67
CA ARG A 122 -22.06 -23.50 -13.03
C ARG A 122 -22.71 -22.13 -13.30
N LEU A 123 -22.04 -21.25 -14.04
CA LEU A 123 -22.56 -19.95 -14.43
C LEU A 123 -23.27 -20.04 -15.79
N ASP A 124 -24.18 -19.10 -16.05
CA ASP A 124 -24.81 -18.92 -17.37
C ASP A 124 -23.74 -18.78 -18.49
N PRO A 125 -23.89 -19.41 -19.67
CA PRO A 125 -22.83 -19.53 -20.67
C PRO A 125 -22.22 -18.20 -21.16
N GLU A 126 -23.02 -17.12 -21.22
CA GLU A 126 -22.52 -15.80 -21.61
C GLU A 126 -21.72 -15.13 -20.49
N ILE A 127 -22.08 -15.38 -19.23
CA ILE A 127 -21.39 -14.86 -18.04
C ILE A 127 -20.09 -15.65 -17.81
N GLY A 128 -20.13 -16.97 -17.98
CA GLY A 128 -18.97 -17.84 -17.86
C GLY A 128 -17.86 -17.49 -18.86
N THR A 129 -18.22 -17.17 -20.11
CA THR A 129 -17.25 -16.76 -21.14
C THR A 129 -16.62 -15.39 -20.86
N ILE A 130 -17.39 -14.42 -20.36
CA ILE A 130 -16.87 -13.11 -19.94
C ILE A 130 -15.95 -13.24 -18.72
N ALA A 131 -16.35 -14.02 -17.72
CA ALA A 131 -15.56 -14.30 -16.52
C ALA A 131 -14.24 -15.01 -16.85
N LEU A 132 -14.25 -15.97 -17.78
CA LEU A 132 -13.05 -16.67 -18.24
C LEU A 132 -12.10 -15.75 -19.01
N LYS A 133 -12.65 -14.81 -19.80
CA LYS A 133 -11.88 -13.84 -20.58
C LYS A 133 -11.22 -12.79 -19.68
N GLU A 134 -11.91 -12.33 -18.65
CA GLU A 134 -11.37 -11.38 -17.67
C GLU A 134 -10.40 -12.08 -16.68
N ALA A 135 -10.66 -13.32 -16.27
CA ALA A 135 -9.73 -14.11 -15.45
C ALA A 135 -8.38 -14.34 -16.15
N LYS A 136 -8.39 -14.59 -17.47
CA LYS A 136 -7.17 -14.67 -18.30
C LYS A 136 -6.47 -13.33 -18.47
N ARG A 137 -7.20 -12.20 -18.40
CA ARG A 137 -6.66 -10.84 -18.55
C ARG A 137 -5.99 -10.31 -17.28
N VAL A 138 -6.56 -10.61 -16.11
CA VAL A 138 -6.15 -10.01 -14.82
C VAL A 138 -5.38 -11.01 -13.93
N GLY A 139 -5.31 -12.28 -14.33
CA GLY A 139 -4.69 -13.36 -13.55
C GLY A 139 -5.65 -13.93 -12.50
N TYR A 140 -5.84 -15.26 -12.52
CA TYR A 140 -6.84 -16.01 -11.74
C TYR A 140 -6.90 -15.66 -10.23
N HIS A 141 -5.78 -15.26 -9.64
CA HIS A 141 -5.64 -15.00 -8.21
C HIS A 141 -6.49 -13.81 -7.68
N TYR A 142 -6.72 -12.77 -8.49
CA TYR A 142 -7.48 -11.58 -8.06
C TYR A 142 -9.00 -11.83 -8.01
N LEU A 143 -9.48 -12.69 -8.91
CA LEU A 143 -10.89 -13.11 -8.98
C LEU A 143 -11.25 -14.00 -7.79
N VAL A 144 -10.38 -14.96 -7.44
CA VAL A 144 -10.54 -15.87 -6.30
C VAL A 144 -10.56 -15.12 -4.97
N LYS A 145 -9.68 -14.13 -4.76
CA LYS A 145 -9.71 -13.28 -3.55
C LYS A 145 -10.97 -12.42 -3.44
N SER A 146 -11.48 -11.93 -4.57
CA SER A 146 -12.71 -11.11 -4.59
C SER A 146 -13.96 -11.95 -4.33
N LEU A 147 -14.02 -13.16 -4.89
CA LEU A 147 -15.11 -14.12 -4.68
C LEU A 147 -15.09 -14.74 -3.27
N LEU A 148 -13.92 -15.07 -2.73
CA LEU A 148 -13.78 -15.54 -1.35
C LEU A 148 -14.12 -14.44 -0.33
N ARG A 149 -13.78 -13.17 -0.59
CA ARG A 149 -14.21 -12.03 0.25
C ARG A 149 -15.71 -11.79 0.21
N ALA A 150 -16.37 -12.06 -0.93
CA ALA A 150 -17.81 -12.02 -1.04
C ALA A 150 -18.48 -13.18 -0.27
N LYS A 151 -17.87 -14.37 -0.27
CA LYS A 151 -18.35 -15.54 0.48
C LYS A 151 -18.21 -15.38 2.00
N VAL A 152 -17.10 -14.83 2.49
CA VAL A 152 -16.90 -14.53 3.93
C VAL A 152 -17.89 -13.48 4.45
N ARG A 153 -18.36 -12.56 3.61
CA ARG A 153 -19.42 -11.60 3.97
C ARG A 153 -20.82 -12.22 4.01
N LEU A 154 -21.06 -13.30 3.26
CA LEU A 154 -22.34 -14.02 3.26
C LEU A 154 -22.48 -14.97 4.44
N ASP A 155 -21.36 -15.54 4.92
CA ASP A 155 -21.37 -16.49 6.04
C ASP A 155 -21.40 -15.82 7.43
N GLN A 156 -21.19 -14.49 7.53
CA GLN A 156 -21.23 -13.73 8.79
C GLN A 156 -22.61 -13.13 9.13
N ASP A 157 -23.53 -13.07 8.16
CA ASP A 157 -24.91 -12.60 8.37
C ASP A 157 -25.87 -13.79 8.52
N THR A 158 -25.64 -14.64 9.53
CA THR A 158 -26.61 -15.67 9.92
C THR A 158 -27.51 -15.17 11.05
N SER A 159 -28.47 -14.30 10.72
CA SER A 159 -29.69 -14.19 11.53
C SER A 159 -30.90 -13.75 10.69
N SER A 160 -31.74 -14.74 10.40
CA SER A 160 -33.18 -14.68 10.11
C SER A 160 -33.68 -14.10 8.78
N SER A 161 -34.23 -15.02 7.99
CA SER A 161 -35.41 -14.89 7.11
C SER A 161 -35.44 -13.76 6.07
N ALA A 162 -35.02 -14.08 4.85
CA ALA A 162 -35.90 -14.08 3.68
C ALA A 162 -35.10 -14.41 2.41
N PHE A 163 -35.43 -15.54 1.80
CA PHE A 163 -35.13 -15.86 0.42
C PHE A 163 -35.80 -14.83 -0.49
N ALA A 164 -35.07 -13.76 -0.81
CA ALA A 164 -35.30 -12.91 -1.98
C ALA A 164 -34.05 -12.02 -2.16
N CYS A 165 -32.90 -12.63 -2.45
CA CYS A 165 -31.74 -11.84 -2.85
C CYS A 165 -32.00 -11.31 -4.27
N ASN A 166 -32.57 -10.11 -4.33
CA ASN A 166 -32.74 -9.34 -5.55
C ASN A 166 -31.40 -9.25 -6.30
N SER A 167 -31.45 -9.66 -7.58
CA SER A 167 -30.46 -9.51 -8.66
C SER A 167 -29.66 -8.18 -8.67
N SER A 168 -30.14 -7.15 -7.97
CA SER A 168 -29.52 -5.84 -7.77
C SER A 168 -28.14 -5.80 -7.08
N VAL A 169 -27.71 -6.81 -6.31
CA VAL A 169 -26.42 -6.76 -5.59
C VAL A 169 -25.26 -7.26 -6.46
N LEU A 170 -25.49 -8.27 -7.30
CA LEU A 170 -24.48 -8.77 -8.26
C LEU A 170 -24.32 -7.88 -9.49
N GLN A 171 -25.39 -7.17 -9.90
CA GLN A 171 -25.35 -6.24 -11.02
C GLN A 171 -24.50 -4.97 -10.75
N ASN A 172 -24.19 -4.67 -9.48
CA ASN A 172 -23.49 -3.43 -9.11
C ASN A 172 -21.97 -3.57 -8.98
N ALA A 173 -21.46 -4.80 -9.01
CA ALA A 173 -20.05 -5.07 -8.75
C ALA A 173 -19.21 -5.20 -10.03
N LEU A 174 -19.80 -5.35 -11.22
CA LEU A 174 -19.07 -5.80 -12.42
C LEU A 174 -19.23 -4.97 -13.70
N LEU A 175 -20.00 -3.87 -13.74
CA LEU A 175 -20.03 -2.98 -14.92
C LEU A 175 -20.14 -1.49 -14.56
N PRO A 176 -19.48 -0.59 -15.32
CA PRO A 176 -19.69 0.86 -15.20
C PRO A 176 -21.11 1.22 -15.62
N ARG A 177 -21.91 1.74 -14.67
CA ARG A 177 -23.32 2.07 -14.85
C ARG A 177 -23.52 3.30 -15.74
N ASN A 178 -24.23 3.14 -16.86
CA ASN A 178 -25.28 4.07 -17.31
C ASN A 178 -26.26 3.43 -18.31
N PHE A 179 -27.55 3.42 -17.93
CA PHE A 179 -28.82 3.32 -18.67
C PHE A 179 -29.11 2.05 -19.52
N SER A 180 -30.33 1.50 -19.62
CA SER A 180 -31.65 1.75 -18.99
C SER A 180 -32.58 0.57 -19.34
N SER A 181 -33.74 0.46 -18.69
CA SER A 181 -34.95 -0.01 -19.39
C SER A 181 -36.21 0.62 -18.79
N SER A 182 -36.70 1.69 -19.41
CA SER A 182 -38.11 1.86 -19.80
C SER A 182 -38.36 3.30 -20.27
N MET A 183 -38.35 3.54 -21.58
CA MET A 183 -39.37 4.31 -22.32
C MET A 183 -39.11 4.22 -23.83
N LYS A 184 -40.20 4.20 -24.60
CA LYS A 184 -40.31 3.89 -26.04
C LYS A 184 -39.76 4.99 -26.98
N PRO A 185 -39.55 4.68 -28.27
CA PRO A 185 -38.66 5.44 -29.16
C PRO A 185 -39.35 6.60 -29.88
N LEU A 186 -38.59 7.64 -30.18
CA LEU A 186 -38.88 8.58 -31.27
C LEU A 186 -37.69 8.58 -32.23
N ASP A 187 -38.03 8.23 -33.46
CA ASP A 187 -37.21 8.02 -34.63
C ASP A 187 -36.85 9.37 -35.28
N LEU A 188 -35.58 9.57 -35.65
CA LEU A 188 -35.14 10.48 -36.72
C LEU A 188 -33.72 10.05 -37.14
N GLY A 189 -33.64 9.47 -38.34
CA GLY A 189 -32.45 8.82 -38.87
C GLY A 189 -31.39 9.73 -39.50
N ALA A 190 -30.44 9.01 -40.14
CA ALA A 190 -29.38 9.44 -41.07
C ALA A 190 -27.94 9.62 -40.51
N LYS A 191 -27.26 8.47 -40.42
CA LYS A 191 -25.93 8.10 -40.98
C LYS A 191 -24.92 9.23 -41.31
N THR A 192 -23.73 9.20 -40.66
CA THR A 192 -22.42 8.76 -41.23
C THR A 192 -21.27 8.86 -40.18
N ASN A 193 -20.31 7.93 -40.25
CA ASN A 193 -19.17 7.67 -39.33
C ASN A 193 -17.96 8.62 -39.56
N PRO A 194 -16.77 8.43 -38.91
CA PRO A 194 -16.42 8.57 -37.50
C PRO A 194 -15.17 9.49 -37.31
N THR A 195 -14.90 10.05 -36.12
CA THR A 195 -13.54 10.28 -35.55
C THR A 195 -13.59 11.07 -34.22
N SER A 196 -12.68 10.73 -33.30
CA SER A 196 -12.39 11.36 -31.99
C SER A 196 -13.26 10.94 -30.79
N SER A 197 -12.82 9.86 -30.12
CA SER A 197 -13.40 9.37 -28.87
C SER A 197 -12.75 10.06 -27.65
N HIS A 198 -13.24 11.25 -27.25
CA HIS A 198 -13.07 11.74 -25.87
C HIS A 198 -14.16 12.71 -25.35
N GLN A 199 -15.19 13.06 -26.13
CA GLN A 199 -16.21 14.04 -25.70
C GLN A 199 -17.52 13.46 -25.12
N GLY A 200 -17.76 12.15 -25.18
CA GLY A 200 -19.06 11.56 -24.79
C GLY A 200 -19.34 11.42 -23.28
N LYS A 201 -18.32 11.51 -22.42
CA LYS A 201 -18.50 11.29 -20.96
C LYS A 201 -18.98 12.52 -20.20
N SER A 202 -18.87 13.72 -20.78
CA SER A 202 -19.27 14.98 -20.11
C SER A 202 -20.79 15.20 -20.10
N SER A 203 -21.52 14.70 -21.09
CA SER A 203 -22.96 14.98 -21.26
C SER A 203 -23.82 14.24 -20.24
N ILE A 204 -23.49 12.98 -19.93
CA ILE A 204 -24.34 12.13 -19.09
C ILE A 204 -24.19 12.48 -17.60
N PHE A 205 -23.01 12.93 -17.18
CA PHE A 205 -22.80 13.46 -15.83
C PHE A 205 -23.55 14.78 -15.59
N GLN A 206 -23.69 15.64 -16.60
CA GLN A 206 -24.47 16.88 -16.49
C GLN A 206 -25.98 16.63 -16.36
N THR A 207 -26.53 15.67 -17.13
CA THR A 207 -27.95 15.31 -17.02
C THR A 207 -28.26 14.66 -15.67
N ALA A 208 -27.34 13.84 -15.13
CA ALA A 208 -27.48 13.26 -13.79
C ALA A 208 -27.37 14.32 -12.67
N LEU A 209 -26.55 15.37 -12.87
CA LEU A 209 -26.41 16.48 -11.93
C LEU A 209 -27.74 17.25 -11.76
N ILE A 210 -28.44 17.52 -12.86
CA ILE A 210 -29.74 18.21 -12.88
C ILE A 210 -30.80 17.40 -12.13
N VAL A 211 -30.86 16.08 -12.36
CA VAL A 211 -31.84 15.19 -11.71
C VAL A 211 -31.58 15.01 -10.20
N ILE A 212 -30.31 14.98 -9.78
CA ILE A 212 -29.96 14.86 -8.35
C ILE A 212 -30.25 16.16 -7.59
N ILE A 213 -30.01 17.33 -8.21
CA ILE A 213 -30.33 18.63 -7.61
C ILE A 213 -31.85 18.81 -7.45
N GLU A 214 -32.63 18.39 -8.45
CA GLU A 214 -34.11 18.50 -8.39
C GLU A 214 -34.74 17.45 -7.44
N SER A 215 -34.17 16.25 -7.30
CA SER A 215 -34.73 15.18 -6.45
C SER A 215 -34.36 15.29 -4.96
N ASN A 216 -33.32 16.03 -4.58
CA ASN A 216 -32.92 16.23 -3.17
C ASN A 216 -33.49 17.50 -2.53
N ALA A 217 -34.27 18.29 -3.27
CA ALA A 217 -34.91 19.50 -2.75
C ALA A 217 -36.04 19.23 -1.72
N HIS A 218 -36.39 17.97 -1.47
CA HIS A 218 -37.55 17.59 -0.65
C HIS A 218 -37.20 16.94 0.71
N THR A 219 -35.92 16.76 1.07
CA THR A 219 -35.56 16.00 2.30
C THR A 219 -34.52 16.63 3.23
N HIS A 220 -34.06 17.86 2.99
CA HIS A 220 -33.29 18.59 3.99
C HIS A 220 -33.80 20.04 4.11
N GLN A 221 -34.44 20.35 5.23
CA GLN A 221 -34.58 21.73 5.69
C GLN A 221 -33.15 22.28 5.90
N ASP A 222 -32.89 23.47 5.35
CA ASP A 222 -31.68 24.31 5.51
C ASP A 222 -30.48 24.10 4.54
N LEU A 223 -30.71 23.74 3.28
CA LEU A 223 -29.73 24.02 2.19
C LEU A 223 -30.04 25.39 1.53
N PRO A 224 -29.05 26.26 1.28
CA PRO A 224 -29.28 27.56 0.65
C PRO A 224 -29.84 27.37 -0.77
N LYS A 225 -30.85 28.17 -1.11
CA LYS A 225 -31.49 28.14 -2.43
C LYS A 225 -30.49 28.56 -3.50
N THR A 226 -30.24 27.71 -4.50
CA THR A 226 -29.46 28.03 -5.70
C THR A 226 -30.05 29.24 -6.41
N SER A 227 -29.26 30.27 -6.72
CA SER A 227 -29.77 31.45 -7.41
C SER A 227 -30.11 31.19 -8.86
N ASP A 228 -30.99 32.04 -9.42
CA ASP A 228 -31.37 32.00 -10.84
C ASP A 228 -30.15 32.14 -11.76
N LEU A 229 -29.13 32.86 -11.31
CA LEU A 229 -27.86 33.01 -12.04
C LEU A 229 -27.07 31.69 -12.08
N SER A 230 -26.92 31.00 -10.93
CA SER A 230 -26.31 29.66 -10.89
C SER A 230 -27.12 28.64 -11.71
N LEU A 231 -28.46 28.69 -11.64
CA LEU A 231 -29.32 27.80 -12.44
C LEU A 231 -29.15 28.02 -13.94
N ALA A 232 -29.07 29.26 -14.40
CA ALA A 232 -28.81 29.59 -15.81
C ALA A 232 -27.47 29.00 -16.27
N ILE A 233 -26.42 29.14 -15.45
CA ILE A 233 -25.08 28.62 -15.74
C ILE A 233 -25.09 27.08 -15.81
N ILE A 234 -25.65 26.42 -14.80
CA ILE A 234 -25.68 24.94 -14.71
C ILE A 234 -26.47 24.36 -15.89
N ARG A 235 -27.58 25.01 -16.28
CA ARG A 235 -28.39 24.62 -17.43
C ARG A 235 -27.78 24.98 -18.79
N ARG A 236 -26.64 25.70 -18.81
CA ARG A 236 -26.00 26.25 -20.02
C ARG A 236 -26.96 27.14 -20.83
N ASP A 237 -27.80 27.90 -20.14
CA ASP A 237 -28.74 28.84 -20.74
C ASP A 237 -28.05 30.20 -20.89
N ASP A 238 -27.33 30.37 -22.01
CA ASP A 238 -26.56 31.57 -22.30
C ASP A 238 -27.44 32.82 -22.42
N GLU A 239 -28.68 32.67 -22.91
CA GLU A 239 -29.62 33.78 -23.07
C GLU A 239 -30.12 34.28 -21.72
N LEU A 240 -30.59 33.36 -20.86
CA LEU A 240 -31.00 33.70 -19.50
C LEU A 240 -29.83 34.28 -18.70
N PHE A 241 -28.62 33.74 -18.85
CA PHE A 241 -27.42 34.26 -18.21
C PHE A 241 -27.17 35.72 -18.60
N GLU A 242 -27.12 36.06 -19.89
CA GLU A 242 -26.87 37.44 -20.33
C GLU A 242 -28.03 38.40 -19.96
N GLN A 243 -29.28 37.92 -19.97
CA GLN A 243 -30.42 38.69 -19.48
C GLN A 243 -30.28 39.03 -17.99
N LEU A 244 -29.80 38.10 -17.16
CA LEU A 244 -29.58 38.35 -15.73
C LEU A 244 -28.38 39.28 -15.51
N MET A 245 -27.28 39.10 -16.26
CA MET A 245 -26.09 39.94 -16.15
C MET A 245 -26.35 41.39 -16.60
N SER A 246 -27.10 41.59 -17.69
CA SER A 246 -27.47 42.92 -18.20
C SER A 246 -28.36 43.72 -17.24
N LYS A 247 -29.12 43.03 -16.37
CA LYS A 247 -29.89 43.66 -15.27
C LYS A 247 -29.05 44.05 -14.06
N GLY A 248 -27.73 43.81 -14.08
CA GLY A 248 -26.83 44.15 -12.98
C GLY A 248 -26.92 43.18 -11.79
N THR A 249 -27.32 41.92 -12.04
CA THR A 249 -27.34 40.88 -11.01
C THR A 249 -25.95 40.67 -10.43
N LYS A 250 -25.80 40.75 -9.11
CA LYS A 250 -24.52 40.53 -8.44
C LYS A 250 -24.23 39.03 -8.33
N PRO A 251 -23.01 38.56 -8.64
CA PRO A 251 -22.66 37.14 -8.66
C PRO A 251 -22.30 36.53 -7.29
N ASP A 252 -22.30 37.33 -6.21
CA ASP A 252 -21.87 36.92 -4.86
C ASP A 252 -22.93 37.17 -3.79
N LEU A 253 -24.19 36.85 -4.05
CA LEU A 253 -25.22 36.96 -3.03
C LEU A 253 -24.94 35.96 -1.87
N PRO A 254 -25.36 36.25 -0.63
CA PRO A 254 -25.16 35.34 0.51
C PRO A 254 -25.75 33.94 0.29
N GLN A 255 -26.82 33.83 -0.50
CA GLN A 255 -27.48 32.59 -0.89
C GLN A 255 -26.79 31.84 -2.05
N ASP A 256 -25.80 32.45 -2.71
CA ASP A 256 -25.09 31.88 -3.87
C ASP A 256 -24.11 30.79 -3.43
N TRP A 257 -24.65 29.60 -3.24
CA TRP A 257 -23.96 28.42 -2.76
C TRP A 257 -24.51 27.20 -3.50
N PRO A 258 -23.76 26.58 -4.44
CA PRO A 258 -22.44 26.96 -4.94
C PRO A 258 -22.40 28.35 -5.61
N THR A 259 -21.22 28.98 -5.68
CA THR A 259 -21.10 30.32 -6.29
C THR A 259 -21.21 30.25 -7.81
N PRO A 260 -21.88 31.22 -8.48
CA PRO A 260 -21.97 31.30 -9.93
C PRO A 260 -20.62 31.17 -10.65
N LEU A 261 -19.55 31.74 -10.06
CA LEU A 261 -18.20 31.63 -10.60
C LEU A 261 -17.68 30.20 -10.59
N CYS A 262 -17.85 29.48 -9.48
CA CYS A 262 -17.47 28.07 -9.37
C CYS A 262 -18.31 27.18 -10.30
N ASP A 263 -19.62 27.47 -10.44
CA ASP A 263 -20.49 26.77 -11.39
C ASP A 263 -20.02 26.97 -12.83
N ALA A 264 -19.65 28.19 -13.23
CA ALA A 264 -19.17 28.48 -14.57
C ALA A 264 -17.84 27.76 -14.90
N ILE A 265 -16.92 27.68 -13.93
CA ILE A 265 -15.67 26.89 -14.05
C ILE A 265 -15.99 25.40 -14.17
N ASN A 266 -16.91 24.89 -13.36
CA ASN A 266 -17.35 23.49 -13.39
C ASN A 266 -18.00 23.11 -14.72
N VAL A 267 -18.84 23.98 -15.27
CA VAL A 267 -19.45 23.83 -16.61
C VAL A 267 -18.39 23.95 -17.72
N GLY A 268 -17.30 24.67 -17.46
CA GLY A 268 -16.20 24.90 -18.39
C GLY A 268 -16.44 26.05 -19.36
N SER A 269 -17.27 27.04 -18.99
CA SER A 269 -17.57 28.20 -19.84
C SER A 269 -16.64 29.38 -19.52
N LEU A 270 -15.61 29.57 -20.34
CA LEU A 270 -14.66 30.68 -20.19
C LEU A 270 -15.30 32.06 -20.41
N ILE A 271 -16.36 32.13 -21.20
CA ILE A 271 -17.13 33.36 -21.44
C ILE A 271 -17.85 33.75 -20.15
N MET A 272 -18.63 32.84 -19.56
CA MET A 272 -19.35 33.10 -18.31
C MET A 272 -18.39 33.47 -17.18
N VAL A 273 -17.25 32.77 -17.06
CA VAL A 273 -16.23 33.10 -16.03
C VAL A 273 -15.72 34.54 -16.20
N ARG A 274 -15.38 34.96 -17.42
CA ARG A 274 -14.95 36.36 -17.67
C ARG A 274 -16.04 37.35 -17.30
N ARG A 275 -17.28 37.12 -17.75
CA ARG A 275 -18.42 38.02 -17.49
C ARG A 275 -18.71 38.15 -16.00
N LEU A 276 -18.62 37.07 -15.25
CA LEU A 276 -18.81 37.08 -13.79
C LEU A 276 -17.70 37.86 -13.08
N ILE A 277 -16.43 37.67 -13.48
CA ILE A 277 -15.30 38.43 -12.92
C ILE A 277 -15.43 39.92 -13.24
N GLU A 278 -15.79 40.29 -14.48
CA GLU A 278 -16.05 41.68 -14.89
C GLU A 278 -17.18 42.32 -14.08
N ALA A 279 -18.19 41.54 -13.69
CA ALA A 279 -19.29 41.98 -12.83
C ALA A 279 -18.92 42.02 -11.33
N GLY A 280 -17.67 41.76 -10.97
CA GLY A 280 -17.17 41.85 -9.60
C GLY A 280 -17.30 40.57 -8.78
N ALA A 281 -17.36 39.40 -9.42
CA ALA A 281 -17.32 38.13 -8.68
C ALA A 281 -16.02 37.98 -7.88
N ASN A 282 -16.14 37.54 -6.63
CA ASN A 282 -15.05 37.27 -5.72
C ASN A 282 -14.33 35.99 -6.13
N VAL A 283 -13.19 36.17 -6.79
CA VAL A 283 -12.32 35.10 -7.31
C VAL A 283 -11.75 34.16 -6.24
N ASN A 284 -11.87 34.52 -4.96
CA ASN A 284 -11.39 33.73 -3.83
C ASN A 284 -12.52 33.06 -3.04
N ARG A 285 -13.79 33.41 -3.29
CA ARG A 285 -14.91 32.89 -2.49
C ARG A 285 -15.04 31.37 -2.69
N PRO A 286 -14.85 30.56 -1.65
CA PRO A 286 -14.93 29.11 -1.77
C PRO A 286 -16.38 28.66 -1.97
N SER A 287 -16.55 27.48 -2.55
CA SER A 287 -17.84 26.87 -2.83
C SER A 287 -17.77 25.36 -2.57
N TRP A 288 -18.89 24.76 -2.20
CA TRP A 288 -19.02 23.30 -2.21
C TRP A 288 -19.00 22.77 -3.64
N LEU A 289 -18.49 21.55 -3.80
CA LEU A 289 -18.52 20.84 -5.07
C LEU A 289 -19.85 20.07 -5.22
N PRO A 290 -20.62 20.29 -6.30
CA PRO A 290 -21.85 19.53 -6.52
C PRO A 290 -21.54 18.04 -6.79
N GLY A 291 -22.27 17.14 -6.13
CA GLY A 291 -22.11 15.68 -6.27
C GLY A 291 -21.28 14.99 -5.18
N VAL A 292 -20.76 15.74 -4.21
CA VAL A 292 -20.11 15.18 -3.01
C VAL A 292 -21.06 15.38 -1.83
N ASN A 293 -21.63 14.30 -1.28
CA ASN A 293 -22.52 14.33 -0.09
C ASN A 293 -21.78 14.68 1.22
N ASN A 294 -20.66 15.40 1.14
CA ASN A 294 -19.88 15.81 2.29
C ASN A 294 -19.68 17.34 2.25
N PRO A 295 -20.50 18.11 3.00
CA PRO A 295 -20.41 19.58 3.04
C PRO A 295 -19.11 20.11 3.67
N SER A 296 -18.21 19.24 4.13
CA SER A 296 -16.96 19.60 4.81
C SER A 296 -15.78 19.95 3.87
N ILE A 297 -15.91 19.80 2.54
CA ILE A 297 -14.81 20.08 1.60
C ILE A 297 -15.19 21.22 0.66
N LEU A 298 -14.85 22.43 1.08
CA LEU A 298 -14.95 23.62 0.26
C LEU A 298 -13.74 23.72 -0.70
N LYS A 299 -13.91 24.37 -1.85
CA LYS A 299 -12.81 24.70 -2.77
C LYS A 299 -12.96 26.11 -3.32
N THR A 300 -11.83 26.80 -3.46
CA THR A 300 -11.76 28.09 -4.17
C THR A 300 -11.91 27.88 -5.68
N PRO A 301 -12.33 28.92 -6.43
CA PRO A 301 -12.35 28.89 -7.90
C PRO A 301 -11.01 28.42 -8.50
N LEU A 302 -9.89 28.88 -7.94
CA LEU A 302 -8.55 28.52 -8.38
C LEU A 302 -8.27 27.02 -8.21
N GLN A 303 -8.66 26.43 -7.07
CA GLN A 303 -8.49 24.99 -6.85
C GLN A 303 -9.33 24.14 -7.80
N ILE A 304 -10.55 24.57 -8.10
CA ILE A 304 -11.41 23.89 -9.07
C ILE A 304 -10.75 23.93 -10.46
N ALA A 305 -10.23 25.09 -10.87
CA ALA A 305 -9.51 25.25 -12.13
C ALA A 305 -8.29 24.32 -12.22
N ILE A 306 -7.47 24.25 -11.16
CA ILE A 306 -6.30 23.35 -11.07
C ILE A 306 -6.72 21.88 -11.14
N GLN A 307 -7.79 21.49 -10.44
CA GLN A 307 -8.29 20.12 -10.47
C GLN A 307 -8.79 19.72 -11.86
N LYS A 308 -9.40 20.65 -12.60
CA LYS A 308 -9.83 20.42 -13.98
C LYS A 308 -8.67 20.39 -14.97
N GLY A 309 -7.52 20.97 -14.62
CA GLY A 309 -6.34 21.05 -15.48
C GLY A 309 -6.55 21.97 -16.69
N ASP A 310 -7.37 23.01 -16.59
CA ASP A 310 -7.58 23.99 -17.66
C ASP A 310 -6.79 25.28 -17.35
N ASP A 311 -5.63 25.40 -18.00
CA ASP A 311 -4.69 26.51 -17.81
C ASP A 311 -5.34 27.88 -18.06
N ARG A 312 -6.35 27.95 -18.94
CA ARG A 312 -7.02 29.21 -19.26
C ARG A 312 -7.79 29.76 -18.05
N PHE A 313 -8.38 28.88 -17.25
CA PHE A 313 -9.02 29.29 -16.00
C PHE A 313 -8.00 29.67 -14.95
N ILE A 314 -6.91 28.90 -14.83
CA ILE A 314 -5.84 29.16 -13.85
C ILE A 314 -5.23 30.55 -14.11
N ASP A 315 -4.84 30.82 -15.35
CA ASP A 315 -4.26 32.11 -15.75
C ASP A 315 -5.24 33.27 -15.55
N LEU A 316 -6.50 33.10 -15.98
CA LEU A 316 -7.53 34.13 -15.83
C LEU A 316 -7.77 34.48 -14.36
N LEU A 317 -7.91 33.47 -13.50
CA LEU A 317 -8.16 33.68 -12.06
C LEU A 317 -6.96 34.34 -11.39
N LEU A 318 -5.74 33.86 -11.64
CA LEU A 318 -4.52 34.46 -11.08
C LEU A 318 -4.31 35.90 -11.57
N ASN A 319 -4.63 36.22 -12.83
CA ASN A 319 -4.59 37.59 -13.35
C ASN A 319 -5.69 38.48 -12.79
N SER A 320 -6.78 37.89 -12.30
CA SER A 320 -7.92 38.60 -11.71
C SER A 320 -7.82 38.72 -10.18
N GLY A 321 -6.66 38.41 -9.58
CA GLY A 321 -6.41 38.59 -8.16
C GLY A 321 -6.76 37.38 -7.27
N ALA A 322 -6.86 36.17 -7.85
CA ALA A 322 -6.96 34.96 -7.04
C ALA A 322 -5.68 34.79 -6.20
N ASP A 323 -5.84 34.68 -4.88
CA ASP A 323 -4.74 34.49 -3.94
C ASP A 323 -4.40 33.00 -3.87
N PRO A 324 -3.21 32.56 -4.32
CA PRO A 324 -2.81 31.15 -4.26
C PRO A 324 -2.64 30.65 -2.82
N ASN A 325 -2.58 31.55 -1.84
CA ASN A 325 -2.52 31.26 -0.42
C ASN A 325 -3.87 31.39 0.29
N TYR A 326 -4.96 31.67 -0.43
CA TYR A 326 -6.26 31.87 0.19
C TYR A 326 -6.64 30.65 1.02
N TRP A 327 -6.97 30.89 2.28
CA TRP A 327 -7.43 29.89 3.22
C TRP A 327 -8.34 30.58 4.24
N GLU A 328 -9.36 29.88 4.67
CA GLU A 328 -10.20 30.31 5.78
C GLU A 328 -10.00 29.30 6.91
N GLU A 329 -9.60 29.79 8.09
CA GLU A 329 -9.15 28.95 9.23
C GLU A 329 -10.22 27.97 9.71
N THR A 330 -11.48 28.31 9.44
CA THR A 330 -12.67 27.52 9.75
C THR A 330 -12.98 26.43 8.71
N MET A 331 -12.38 26.45 7.51
CA MET A 331 -12.88 25.72 6.33
C MET A 331 -12.04 24.54 5.83
N GLN A 332 -10.99 24.10 6.56
CA GLN A 332 -10.21 22.90 6.24
C GLN A 332 -9.75 22.77 4.76
N LEU A 333 -9.48 23.90 4.09
CA LEU A 333 -9.12 23.94 2.68
C LEU A 333 -7.73 23.32 2.45
N GLU A 334 -7.61 22.43 1.46
CA GLU A 334 -6.30 22.08 0.88
C GLU A 334 -5.73 23.34 0.18
N SER A 335 -4.41 23.52 0.09
CA SER A 335 -3.85 24.67 -0.65
C SER A 335 -3.94 24.43 -2.16
N ALA A 336 -4.13 25.49 -2.96
CA ALA A 336 -4.01 25.44 -4.43
C ALA A 336 -2.67 24.83 -4.86
N LEU A 337 -1.58 25.18 -4.15
CA LEU A 337 -0.26 24.61 -4.37
C LEU A 337 -0.24 23.11 -4.07
N ASN A 338 -0.83 22.66 -2.95
CA ASN A 338 -0.91 21.22 -2.64
C ASN A 338 -1.72 20.45 -3.69
N THR A 339 -2.81 21.01 -4.21
CA THR A 339 -3.57 20.37 -5.29
C THR A 339 -2.72 20.23 -6.56
N ALA A 340 -2.00 21.27 -6.96
CA ALA A 340 -1.12 21.23 -8.14
C ALA A 340 0.05 20.23 -7.98
N VAL A 341 0.64 20.23 -6.79
CA VAL A 341 1.74 19.34 -6.39
C VAL A 341 1.28 17.87 -6.35
N SER A 342 0.13 17.58 -5.74
CA SER A 342 -0.46 16.23 -5.70
C SER A 342 -0.78 15.70 -7.11
N ASN A 343 -1.17 16.60 -8.02
CA ASN A 343 -1.41 16.28 -9.42
C ASN A 343 -0.12 16.13 -10.25
N GLN A 344 1.06 16.30 -9.65
CA GLN A 344 2.37 16.28 -10.33
C GLN A 344 2.42 17.25 -11.53
N ASN A 345 1.71 18.38 -11.45
CA ASN A 345 1.66 19.36 -12.54
C ASN A 345 2.72 20.46 -12.32
N ARG A 346 3.96 20.18 -12.76
CA ARG A 346 5.11 21.09 -12.59
C ARG A 346 4.86 22.51 -13.10
N ARG A 347 4.19 22.66 -14.24
CA ARG A 347 3.93 23.98 -14.86
C ARG A 347 3.05 24.85 -13.96
N VAL A 348 1.99 24.26 -13.40
CA VAL A 348 1.08 24.97 -12.48
C VAL A 348 1.76 25.22 -11.14
N VAL A 349 2.58 24.28 -10.64
CA VAL A 349 3.39 24.50 -9.42
C VAL A 349 4.33 25.70 -9.60
N GLU A 350 5.08 25.74 -10.69
CA GLU A 350 5.98 26.85 -11.02
C GLU A 350 5.22 28.19 -11.11
N LEU A 351 4.06 28.20 -11.79
CA LEU A 351 3.22 29.39 -11.90
C LEU A 351 2.73 29.87 -10.54
N LEU A 352 2.24 28.97 -9.68
CA LEU A 352 1.75 29.33 -8.35
C LEU A 352 2.87 29.87 -7.45
N LEU A 353 4.04 29.23 -7.47
CA LEU A 353 5.21 29.70 -6.73
C LEU A 353 5.67 31.08 -7.21
N PHE A 354 5.69 31.32 -8.53
CA PHE A 354 5.98 32.63 -9.12
C PHE A 354 4.97 33.71 -8.68
N ARG A 355 3.69 33.33 -8.48
CA ARG A 355 2.64 34.21 -7.95
C ARG A 355 2.64 34.36 -6.43
N GLY A 356 3.66 33.83 -5.74
CA GLY A 356 3.84 34.00 -4.29
C GLY A 356 3.14 32.95 -3.43
N ALA A 357 2.78 31.78 -3.98
CA ALA A 357 2.32 30.66 -3.17
C ALA A 357 3.38 30.26 -2.14
N ASN A 358 2.96 30.07 -0.88
CA ASN A 358 3.83 29.72 0.23
C ASN A 358 3.89 28.19 0.40
N PRO A 359 5.03 27.55 0.11
CA PRO A 359 5.18 26.09 0.21
C PRO A 359 5.09 25.55 1.66
N ASN A 360 5.23 26.42 2.66
CA ASN A 360 5.27 26.03 4.07
C ASN A 360 3.90 26.09 4.74
N LYS A 361 2.92 26.75 4.11
CA LYS A 361 1.58 26.92 4.68
C LYS A 361 0.84 25.59 4.86
N THR A 362 1.10 24.61 3.98
CA THR A 362 0.32 23.36 3.91
C THR A 362 1.17 22.10 3.77
N MET A 363 2.45 22.14 4.19
CA MET A 363 3.38 21.01 4.09
C MET A 363 3.55 20.49 2.66
N SER A 364 3.79 21.39 1.70
CA SER A 364 3.76 21.05 0.28
C SER A 364 4.80 20.00 -0.13
N LEU A 365 5.93 19.88 0.57
CA LEU A 365 6.90 18.81 0.33
C LEU A 365 6.35 17.41 0.64
N VAL A 366 5.52 17.27 1.69
CA VAL A 366 4.87 15.97 2.01
C VAL A 366 3.80 15.66 0.98
N ALA A 367 3.01 16.66 0.58
CA ALA A 367 2.00 16.52 -0.46
C ALA A 367 2.61 16.16 -1.83
N ALA A 368 3.84 16.60 -2.09
CA ALA A 368 4.57 16.31 -3.33
C ALA A 368 4.97 14.85 -3.48
N VAL A 369 5.06 14.10 -2.38
CA VAL A 369 5.38 12.67 -2.45
C VAL A 369 4.14 11.95 -2.94
N PRO A 370 4.15 11.31 -4.13
CA PRO A 370 2.99 10.58 -4.62
C PRO A 370 2.88 9.21 -3.95
N ASN A 371 1.80 8.47 -4.19
CA ASN A 371 1.63 7.13 -3.62
C ASN A 371 2.60 6.12 -4.27
N ILE A 372 2.76 4.95 -3.63
CA ILE A 372 3.63 3.87 -4.14
C ILE A 372 3.23 3.52 -5.58
N GLY A 373 4.21 3.44 -6.48
CA GLY A 373 4.02 3.07 -7.88
C GLY A 373 3.54 4.20 -8.79
N GLN A 374 3.31 5.41 -8.26
CA GLN A 374 3.02 6.59 -9.08
C GLN A 374 4.33 7.28 -9.50
N PRO A 375 4.37 7.85 -10.72
CA PRO A 375 5.53 8.62 -11.17
C PRO A 375 5.72 9.85 -10.30
N ILE A 376 6.99 10.20 -10.08
CA ILE A 376 7.38 11.34 -9.28
C ILE A 376 8.18 12.33 -10.13
N ASP A 377 7.77 13.59 -10.14
CA ASP A 377 8.54 14.67 -10.76
C ASP A 377 9.43 15.31 -9.71
N LEU A 378 10.71 14.91 -9.70
CA LEU A 378 11.72 15.44 -8.78
C LEU A 378 11.97 16.95 -8.95
N GLU A 379 11.64 17.51 -10.11
CA GLU A 379 11.80 18.94 -10.35
C GLU A 379 10.80 19.77 -9.53
N ILE A 380 9.63 19.20 -9.22
CA ILE A 380 8.67 19.84 -8.29
C ILE A 380 9.33 20.04 -6.92
N PHE A 381 10.10 19.07 -6.43
CA PHE A 381 10.81 19.19 -5.16
C PHE A 381 11.93 20.23 -5.23
N ARG A 382 12.69 20.27 -6.34
CA ARG A 382 13.71 21.30 -6.55
C ARG A 382 13.10 22.70 -6.57
N LEU A 383 11.97 22.88 -7.24
CA LEU A 383 11.23 24.15 -7.26
C LEU A 383 10.75 24.54 -5.85
N LEU A 384 10.17 23.60 -5.11
CA LEU A 384 9.73 23.85 -3.73
C LEU A 384 10.91 24.27 -2.83
N LEU A 385 12.03 23.55 -2.87
CA LEU A 385 13.23 23.88 -2.10
C LEU A 385 13.84 25.23 -2.51
N HIS A 386 13.88 25.53 -3.82
CA HIS A 386 14.31 26.85 -4.32
C HIS A 386 13.47 27.99 -3.75
N HIS A 387 12.16 27.77 -3.60
CA HIS A 387 11.21 28.69 -2.98
C HIS A 387 11.15 28.58 -1.44
N LYS A 388 12.22 28.08 -0.80
CA LYS A 388 12.40 28.00 0.66
C LYS A 388 11.35 27.14 1.36
N ALA A 389 10.90 26.06 0.72
CA ALA A 389 10.14 25.02 1.40
C ALA A 389 10.99 24.46 2.57
N ASP A 390 10.37 24.39 3.75
CA ASP A 390 10.97 23.83 4.95
C ASP A 390 11.08 22.33 4.80
N ILE A 391 12.31 21.86 4.68
CA ILE A 391 12.63 20.44 4.52
C ILE A 391 12.36 19.63 5.79
N ASN A 392 12.38 20.30 6.96
CA ASN A 392 12.19 19.71 8.28
C ASN A 392 11.01 20.40 8.99
N PRO A 393 9.80 20.35 8.41
CA PRO A 393 8.66 21.03 8.99
C PRO A 393 8.39 20.45 10.37
N LYS A 394 8.27 21.31 11.38
CA LYS A 394 7.91 20.86 12.73
C LYS A 394 6.58 20.09 12.66
N CYS A 395 6.62 18.83 13.06
CA CYS A 395 5.41 18.11 13.40
C CYS A 395 4.72 18.93 14.50
N LEU A 396 3.50 19.44 14.31
CA LEU A 396 2.72 19.98 15.43
C LEU A 396 2.45 18.79 16.35
N GLU A 397 3.31 18.70 17.36
CA GLU A 397 3.17 17.83 18.51
C GLU A 397 2.03 18.38 19.37
N THR A 398 0.80 18.18 18.96
CA THR A 398 -0.28 18.10 19.93
C THR A 398 -0.57 16.62 20.10
N PRO A 399 -0.03 15.95 21.13
CA PRO A 399 -0.62 14.68 21.54
C PRO A 399 -2.12 14.94 21.78
N PRO A 400 -3.03 14.04 21.38
CA PRO A 400 -4.39 14.15 21.88
C PRO A 400 -4.30 14.21 23.41
N PRO A 401 -5.06 15.10 24.07
CA PRO A 401 -5.04 15.19 25.52
C PRO A 401 -5.12 13.78 26.11
N GLN A 402 -4.24 13.50 27.08
CA GLN A 402 -4.18 12.22 27.80
C GLN A 402 -5.59 11.71 28.00
N ALA A 403 -5.82 10.42 27.73
CA ALA A 403 -7.10 9.76 27.86
C ALA A 403 -7.71 9.96 29.26
N THR A 404 -8.34 11.10 29.48
CA THR A 404 -9.31 11.34 30.54
C THR A 404 -10.59 10.73 30.04
N THR A 405 -11.08 9.77 30.79
CA THR A 405 -12.19 8.84 30.58
C THR A 405 -13.58 9.44 30.31
N GLU A 406 -13.68 10.66 29.78
CA GLU A 406 -14.96 11.35 29.56
C GLU A 406 -14.99 12.11 28.24
N LEU A 407 -15.27 11.42 27.14
CA LEU A 407 -15.81 12.03 25.92
C LEU A 407 -16.91 11.11 25.39
N ARG A 408 -18.11 11.31 25.93
CA ARG A 408 -19.34 10.56 25.64
C ARG A 408 -20.08 11.16 24.44
N ASP A 409 -19.37 11.51 23.37
CA ASP A 409 -19.99 11.88 22.09
C ASP A 409 -19.13 11.40 20.92
N PRO A 410 -19.65 10.56 20.00
CA PRO A 410 -18.94 10.14 18.81
C PRO A 410 -19.09 11.24 17.76
N THR A 411 -18.40 12.37 17.94
CA THR A 411 -18.15 13.24 16.79
C THR A 411 -17.26 12.45 15.82
N PRO A 412 -17.52 12.44 14.50
CA PRO A 412 -16.63 11.82 13.55
C PRO A 412 -15.37 12.69 13.47
N VAL A 413 -14.40 12.41 14.34
CA VAL A 413 -13.04 12.95 14.30
C VAL A 413 -12.29 12.26 13.16
N THR A 414 -12.80 12.41 11.95
CA THR A 414 -12.20 11.93 10.71
C THR A 414 -11.57 13.13 9.99
N ALA A 415 -10.24 13.06 9.80
CA ALA A 415 -9.37 13.90 8.97
C ALA A 415 -8.48 14.99 9.61
N VAL A 416 -8.57 15.28 10.92
CA VAL A 416 -7.76 16.37 11.52
C VAL A 416 -6.41 15.91 12.10
N TYR A 417 -6.23 14.62 12.40
CA TYR A 417 -4.90 14.06 12.69
C TYR A 417 -4.20 13.66 11.39
N ARG A 418 -3.87 14.64 10.54
CA ARG A 418 -2.93 14.39 9.45
C ARG A 418 -1.63 13.87 10.08
N LEU A 419 -1.33 12.60 9.84
CA LEU A 419 -0.06 11.96 10.16
C LEU A 419 1.06 12.93 9.78
N ARG A 420 1.71 13.54 10.77
CA ARG A 420 2.81 14.46 10.49
C ARG A 420 4.07 13.63 10.35
N LEU A 421 4.22 13.06 9.16
CA LEU A 421 5.46 12.46 8.69
C LEU A 421 6.32 13.58 8.07
N THR A 422 7.63 13.50 8.23
CA THR A 422 8.53 14.38 7.47
C THR A 422 8.53 13.98 5.99
N PRO A 423 8.90 14.89 5.06
CA PRO A 423 9.03 14.55 3.64
C PRO A 423 9.93 13.32 3.42
N LEU A 424 11.02 13.22 4.19
CA LEU A 424 11.94 12.08 4.14
C LEU A 424 11.27 10.79 4.62
N GLN A 425 10.57 10.81 5.75
CA GLN A 425 9.86 9.63 6.25
C GLN A 425 8.80 9.14 5.24
N THR A 426 8.05 10.07 4.61
CA THR A 426 7.07 9.73 3.57
C THR A 426 7.74 9.16 2.31
N ALA A 427 8.86 9.73 1.86
CA ALA A 427 9.61 9.22 0.72
C ALA A 427 10.12 7.79 0.96
N LEU A 428 10.71 7.55 2.13
CA LEU A 428 11.21 6.23 2.54
C LEU A 428 10.08 5.22 2.67
N GLU A 429 8.98 5.57 3.33
CA GLU A 429 7.81 4.69 3.50
C GLU A 429 7.21 4.28 2.15
N ARG A 430 7.21 5.20 1.18
CA ARG A 430 6.65 4.97 -0.16
C ARG A 430 7.68 4.48 -1.19
N SER A 431 8.90 4.17 -0.76
CA SER A 431 9.99 3.65 -1.62
C SER A 431 10.39 4.60 -2.77
N HIS A 432 10.32 5.92 -2.55
CA HIS A 432 10.84 6.92 -3.48
C HIS A 432 12.31 7.20 -3.18
N ASP A 433 13.18 6.24 -3.49
CA ASP A 433 14.59 6.23 -3.08
C ASP A 433 15.39 7.43 -3.62
N GLU A 434 15.21 7.80 -4.90
CA GLU A 434 15.91 8.94 -5.49
C GLU A 434 15.52 10.26 -4.81
N LEU A 435 14.23 10.43 -4.49
CA LEU A 435 13.77 11.57 -3.70
C LEU A 435 14.37 11.53 -2.29
N ALA A 436 14.37 10.37 -1.63
CA ALA A 436 14.91 10.25 -0.28
C ALA A 436 16.39 10.64 -0.21
N TRP A 437 17.21 10.26 -1.20
CA TRP A 437 18.58 10.75 -1.33
C TRP A 437 18.65 12.25 -1.57
N MET A 438 17.84 12.79 -2.49
CA MET A 438 17.78 14.24 -2.73
C MET A 438 17.44 15.03 -1.45
N LEU A 439 16.48 14.54 -0.66
CA LEU A 439 16.09 15.16 0.61
C LEU A 439 17.24 15.10 1.62
N LEU A 440 17.96 13.98 1.73
CA LEU A 440 19.13 13.87 2.60
C LEU A 440 20.24 14.83 2.20
N ASP A 441 20.53 14.95 0.90
CA ASP A 441 21.52 15.89 0.37
C ASP A 441 21.14 17.35 0.64
N ALA A 442 19.84 17.64 0.65
CA ALA A 442 19.28 18.96 1.00
C ALA A 442 19.19 19.21 2.52
N GLY A 443 19.61 18.26 3.37
CA GLY A 443 19.67 18.43 4.83
C GLY A 443 18.42 17.97 5.59
N ALA A 444 17.65 17.03 5.03
CA ALA A 444 16.52 16.42 5.75
C ALA A 444 17.00 15.68 7.01
N ASP A 445 16.28 15.88 8.11
CA ASP A 445 16.56 15.23 9.39
C ASP A 445 16.03 13.78 9.38
N PHE A 446 16.95 12.83 9.35
CA PHE A 446 16.67 11.40 9.44
C PHE A 446 16.53 10.89 10.88
N LYS A 447 16.80 11.74 11.90
CA LYS A 447 16.61 11.43 13.32
C LYS A 447 15.26 11.90 13.86
N ALA A 448 14.43 12.51 13.01
CA ALA A 448 13.08 12.92 13.39
C ALA A 448 12.27 11.73 13.97
N PRO A 449 11.55 11.94 15.09
CA PRO A 449 10.78 10.89 15.73
C PRO A 449 9.62 10.43 14.83
N ALA A 450 9.12 9.23 15.09
CA ALA A 450 7.92 8.72 14.46
C ALA A 450 6.67 9.47 14.97
N SER A 451 5.70 9.72 14.09
CA SER A 451 4.36 10.17 14.50
C SER A 451 3.69 9.12 15.40
N TRP A 452 2.99 9.59 16.46
CA TRP A 452 2.40 8.74 17.49
C TRP A 452 1.35 7.74 16.96
N MET A 453 0.62 8.10 15.90
CA MET A 453 -0.33 7.22 15.22
C MET A 453 0.32 6.60 13.98
N GLY A 454 0.78 5.35 14.04
CA GLY A 454 1.26 4.60 12.87
C GLY A 454 2.49 5.18 12.15
N GLY A 455 3.15 6.20 12.71
CA GLY A 455 4.35 6.81 12.14
C GLY A 455 5.56 5.87 12.22
N LYS A 456 6.58 6.16 11.40
CA LYS A 456 7.83 5.42 11.35
C LYS A 456 9.00 6.39 11.35
N THR A 457 10.07 6.06 12.07
CA THR A 457 11.36 6.74 11.88
C THR A 457 11.91 6.43 10.49
N ALA A 458 12.91 7.20 10.03
CA ALA A 458 13.57 6.94 8.76
C ALA A 458 14.14 5.51 8.69
N LEU A 459 14.76 5.04 9.78
CA LEU A 459 15.28 3.67 9.88
C LEU A 459 14.17 2.61 9.85
N GLN A 460 13.07 2.81 10.59
CA GLN A 460 11.93 1.88 10.58
C GLN A 460 11.29 1.78 9.19
N ALA A 461 11.13 2.92 8.48
CA ALA A 461 10.61 2.94 7.12
C ALA A 461 11.56 2.22 6.13
N ALA A 462 12.86 2.49 6.20
CA ALA A 462 13.87 1.82 5.38
C ALA A 462 13.92 0.30 5.65
N ALA A 463 13.81 -0.12 6.91
CA ALA A 463 13.77 -1.52 7.31
C ALA A 463 12.50 -2.24 6.82
N MET A 464 11.35 -1.57 6.86
CA MET A 464 10.09 -2.11 6.30
C MET A 464 10.22 -2.39 4.80
N ASN A 465 10.90 -1.51 4.05
CA ASN A 465 11.07 -1.65 2.61
C ASN A 465 12.32 -2.47 2.21
N GLY A 466 13.17 -2.84 3.18
CA GLY A 466 14.35 -3.65 2.95
C GLY A 466 15.52 -2.90 2.31
N ASN A 467 15.50 -1.56 2.38
CA ASN A 467 16.50 -0.73 1.70
C ASN A 467 17.80 -0.63 2.52
N MET A 468 18.72 -1.56 2.24
CA MET A 468 20.01 -1.67 2.92
C MET A 468 20.87 -0.40 2.79
N SER A 469 20.79 0.33 1.68
CA SER A 469 21.60 1.52 1.44
C SER A 469 21.27 2.62 2.44
N PHE A 470 19.98 2.90 2.65
CA PHE A 470 19.54 3.86 3.68
C PHE A 470 19.84 3.37 5.09
N ILE A 471 19.62 2.08 5.37
CA ILE A 471 19.91 1.50 6.68
C ILE A 471 21.38 1.70 7.06
N ARG A 472 22.32 1.34 6.17
CA ARG A 472 23.76 1.54 6.40
C ARG A 472 24.09 3.01 6.60
N HIS A 473 23.52 3.89 5.79
CA HIS A 473 23.72 5.32 5.89
C HIS A 473 23.28 5.87 7.26
N PHE A 474 22.08 5.53 7.72
CA PHE A 474 21.54 5.97 9.00
C PHE A 474 22.31 5.41 10.20
N VAL A 475 22.56 4.10 10.21
CA VAL A 475 23.29 3.45 11.31
C VAL A 475 24.71 4.00 11.44
N SER A 476 25.41 4.23 10.33
CA SER A 476 26.77 4.82 10.34
C SER A 476 26.83 6.24 10.95
N ARG A 477 25.70 6.92 11.09
CA ARG A 477 25.57 8.27 11.67
C ARG A 477 24.90 8.28 13.04
N GLY A 478 24.87 7.12 13.71
CA GLY A 478 24.38 6.98 15.09
C GLY A 478 22.89 7.27 15.21
N VAL A 479 22.07 6.73 14.30
CA VAL A 479 20.63 6.58 14.55
C VAL A 479 20.42 5.50 15.62
N ASP A 480 19.50 5.75 16.54
CA ASP A 480 19.08 4.74 17.51
C ASP A 480 18.39 3.56 16.78
N ILE A 481 19.06 2.41 16.80
CA ILE A 481 18.59 1.16 16.20
C ILE A 481 17.33 0.64 16.90
N ASN A 482 17.20 0.93 18.20
CA ASN A 482 16.15 0.45 19.07
C ASN A 482 15.06 1.50 19.31
N ALA A 483 14.95 2.50 18.42
CA ALA A 483 13.91 3.51 18.50
C ALA A 483 12.52 2.86 18.66
N PRO A 484 11.71 3.32 19.63
CA PRO A 484 10.47 2.64 20.00
C PRO A 484 9.44 2.67 18.87
N PRO A 485 8.54 1.67 18.82
CA PRO A 485 7.44 1.67 17.87
C PRO A 485 6.40 2.74 18.23
N ALA A 486 5.67 3.24 17.22
CA ALA A 486 4.43 4.00 17.46
C ALA A 486 3.39 3.14 18.22
N SER A 487 2.56 3.76 19.06
CA SER A 487 1.67 3.04 19.99
C SER A 487 0.61 2.18 19.30
N ASN A 488 0.16 2.60 18.11
CA ASN A 488 -0.81 1.89 17.30
C ASN A 488 -0.18 1.38 16.01
N CYS A 489 -0.20 0.05 15.81
CA CYS A 489 0.34 -0.65 14.64
C CYS A 489 1.81 -0.30 14.31
N GLY A 490 2.60 0.17 15.28
CA GLY A 490 4.03 0.43 15.12
C GLY A 490 4.88 -0.82 15.25
N ALA A 491 6.12 -0.74 14.77
CA ALA A 491 7.13 -1.78 14.96
C ALA A 491 8.54 -1.15 15.01
N THR A 492 9.48 -1.81 15.70
CA THR A 492 10.91 -1.47 15.61
C THR A 492 11.46 -1.80 14.22
N ALA A 493 12.67 -1.33 13.91
CA ALA A 493 13.32 -1.65 12.64
C ALA A 493 13.47 -3.17 12.45
N LEU A 494 13.88 -3.88 13.50
CA LEU A 494 14.02 -5.34 13.49
C LEU A 494 12.68 -6.03 13.26
N GLN A 495 11.63 -5.61 13.98
CA GLN A 495 10.28 -6.17 13.83
C GLN A 495 9.74 -5.98 12.40
N PHE A 496 9.90 -4.78 11.81
CA PHE A 496 9.49 -4.54 10.43
C PHE A 496 10.25 -5.42 9.42
N ALA A 497 11.58 -5.52 9.56
CA ALA A 497 12.40 -6.35 8.70
C ALA A 497 12.01 -7.83 8.80
N ALA A 498 11.75 -8.32 10.02
CA ALA A 498 11.31 -9.68 10.30
C ALA A 498 9.94 -9.99 9.67
N ILE A 499 8.94 -9.13 9.89
CA ILE A 499 7.59 -9.26 9.31
C ILE A 499 7.66 -9.30 7.76
N LYS A 500 8.47 -8.41 7.17
CA LYS A 500 8.56 -8.24 5.71
C LYS A 500 9.48 -9.26 5.03
N GLY A 501 10.22 -10.07 5.79
CA GLY A 501 11.07 -11.13 5.27
C GLY A 501 12.41 -10.63 4.71
N HIS A 502 12.94 -9.52 5.24
CA HIS A 502 14.19 -8.91 4.76
C HIS A 502 15.39 -9.46 5.53
N TYR A 503 15.75 -10.72 5.26
CA TYR A 503 16.79 -11.46 5.98
C TYR A 503 18.10 -10.68 6.17
N ASN A 504 18.67 -10.12 5.11
CA ASN A 504 19.93 -9.37 5.18
C ASN A 504 19.83 -8.12 6.07
N VAL A 505 18.64 -7.49 6.14
CA VAL A 505 18.38 -6.38 7.05
C VAL A 505 18.31 -6.86 8.49
N VAL A 506 17.65 -7.99 8.74
CA VAL A 506 17.60 -8.61 10.08
C VAL A 506 19.02 -8.90 10.58
N VAL A 507 19.84 -9.58 9.78
CA VAL A 507 21.25 -9.86 10.13
C VAL A 507 21.99 -8.58 10.49
N PHE A 508 21.94 -7.58 9.60
CA PHE A 508 22.64 -6.32 9.83
C PHE A 508 22.18 -5.59 11.11
N LEU A 509 20.87 -5.56 11.38
CA LEU A 509 20.33 -4.92 12.57
C LEU A 509 20.77 -5.65 13.85
N LEU A 510 20.76 -6.99 13.85
CA LEU A 510 21.22 -7.81 14.98
C LEU A 510 22.73 -7.61 15.25
N GLU A 511 23.55 -7.62 14.20
CA GLU A 511 25.00 -7.34 14.30
C GLU A 511 25.31 -5.95 14.88
N ASN A 512 24.37 -5.01 14.76
CA ASN A 512 24.51 -3.65 15.29
C ASN A 512 23.71 -3.45 16.60
N GLY A 513 23.33 -4.52 17.30
CA GLY A 513 22.74 -4.45 18.64
C GLY A 513 21.25 -4.14 18.68
N ALA A 514 20.50 -4.51 17.64
CA ALA A 514 19.04 -4.49 17.72
C ALA A 514 18.54 -5.46 18.80
N ASP A 515 17.62 -4.99 19.64
CA ASP A 515 16.98 -5.80 20.67
C ASP A 515 16.04 -6.84 20.04
N VAL A 516 16.48 -8.10 20.09
CA VAL A 516 15.76 -9.29 19.60
C VAL A 516 14.37 -9.41 20.23
N ASN A 517 14.27 -9.02 21.51
CA ASN A 517 13.12 -9.25 22.37
C ASN A 517 12.31 -7.98 22.62
N ALA A 518 12.58 -6.90 21.88
CA ALA A 518 11.87 -5.65 21.99
C ALA A 518 10.35 -5.88 21.93
N PRO A 519 9.56 -5.25 22.84
CA PRO A 519 8.13 -5.43 22.87
C PRO A 519 7.48 -4.85 21.61
N GLY A 520 6.35 -5.44 21.20
CA GLY A 520 5.52 -4.86 20.13
C GLY A 520 4.82 -3.57 20.59
N ALA A 521 4.28 -2.83 19.62
CA ALA A 521 3.36 -1.71 19.92
C ALA A 521 2.17 -2.14 20.80
N ALA A 522 1.69 -1.20 21.63
CA ALA A 522 0.60 -1.43 22.59
C ALA A 522 -0.69 -1.93 21.92
N VAL A 523 -0.98 -1.45 20.72
CA VAL A 523 -2.15 -1.88 19.93
C VAL A 523 -1.68 -2.54 18.65
N GLY A 524 -1.99 -3.82 18.49
CA GLY A 524 -1.72 -4.58 17.26
C GLY A 524 -0.25 -4.88 16.98
N GLY A 525 0.66 -4.65 17.93
CA GLY A 525 2.09 -4.94 17.79
C GLY A 525 2.42 -6.44 17.78
N ARG A 526 3.62 -6.75 17.30
CA ARG A 526 4.24 -8.08 17.34
C ARG A 526 5.69 -7.94 17.76
N THR A 527 6.20 -8.91 18.52
CA THR A 527 7.66 -9.09 18.63
C THR A 527 8.24 -9.54 17.28
N ALA A 528 9.56 -9.46 17.10
CA ALA A 528 10.19 -9.89 15.86
C ALA A 528 9.91 -11.37 15.56
N LEU A 529 9.99 -12.22 16.60
CA LEU A 529 9.70 -13.65 16.49
C LEU A 529 8.24 -13.92 16.13
N GLN A 530 7.29 -13.28 16.81
CA GLN A 530 5.86 -13.41 16.49
C GLN A 530 5.56 -12.96 15.06
N GLY A 531 6.12 -11.82 14.63
CA GLY A 531 5.92 -11.28 13.28
C GLY A 531 6.50 -12.17 12.17
N ALA A 532 7.71 -12.71 12.37
CA ALA A 532 8.32 -13.67 11.45
C ALA A 532 7.50 -14.96 11.34
N SER A 533 7.03 -15.48 12.48
CA SER A 533 6.18 -16.67 12.57
C SER A 533 4.82 -16.49 11.90
N GLU A 534 4.15 -15.35 12.15
CA GLU A 534 2.88 -14.97 11.53
C GLU A 534 2.96 -14.95 9.99
N HIS A 535 4.12 -14.57 9.43
CA HIS A 535 4.30 -14.38 8.00
C HIS A 535 5.07 -15.51 7.29
N GLY A 536 5.43 -16.57 8.01
CA GLY A 536 6.04 -17.76 7.43
C GLY A 536 7.53 -17.61 7.12
N ARG A 537 8.25 -16.76 7.86
CA ARG A 537 9.66 -16.41 7.61
C ARG A 537 10.60 -17.34 8.40
N LEU A 538 10.67 -18.61 7.98
CA LEU A 538 11.37 -19.68 8.71
C LEU A 538 12.87 -19.38 8.95
N ASP A 539 13.55 -18.83 7.95
CA ASP A 539 14.95 -18.39 8.01
C ASP A 539 15.19 -17.33 9.09
N ILE A 540 14.28 -16.36 9.18
CA ILE A 540 14.33 -15.31 10.20
C ILE A 540 13.95 -15.84 11.58
N VAL A 541 13.00 -16.78 11.66
CA VAL A 541 12.65 -17.44 12.94
C VAL A 541 13.89 -18.12 13.55
N HIS A 542 14.61 -18.92 12.76
CA HIS A 542 15.86 -19.54 13.22
C HIS A 542 16.89 -18.50 13.66
N LEU A 543 17.12 -17.47 12.84
CA LEU A 543 18.10 -16.44 13.15
C LEU A 543 17.77 -15.69 14.45
N LEU A 544 16.50 -15.37 14.69
CA LEU A 544 16.06 -14.71 15.92
C LEU A 544 16.25 -15.61 17.15
N LEU A 545 15.93 -16.91 17.04
CA LEU A 545 16.11 -17.86 18.13
C LEU A 545 17.58 -18.10 18.47
N GLU A 546 18.47 -18.11 17.47
CA GLU A 546 19.92 -18.22 17.67
C GLU A 546 20.51 -16.98 18.36
N ASN A 547 19.90 -15.80 18.14
CA ASN A 547 20.35 -14.54 18.73
C ASN A 547 19.64 -14.19 20.04
N ASP A 548 18.63 -14.96 20.47
CA ASP A 548 17.94 -14.76 21.73
C ASP A 548 18.81 -15.22 22.92
N GLN A 549 19.27 -14.27 23.74
CA GLN A 549 20.15 -14.54 24.88
C GLN A 549 19.41 -14.78 26.20
N GLU A 550 18.10 -14.58 26.27
CA GLU A 550 17.31 -14.66 27.50
C GLU A 550 16.64 -16.03 27.65
N GLU A 551 17.27 -16.96 28.37
CA GLU A 551 16.78 -18.35 28.43
C GLU A 551 15.50 -18.53 29.25
N GLU A 552 15.31 -17.77 30.33
CA GLU A 552 14.21 -17.98 31.29
C GLU A 552 12.81 -17.83 30.68
N SER A 553 12.66 -17.02 29.63
CA SER A 553 11.39 -16.74 28.97
C SER A 553 11.32 -17.23 27.52
N LEU A 554 12.36 -17.92 27.03
CA LEU A 554 12.44 -18.40 25.65
C LEU A 554 11.28 -19.36 25.31
N ASP A 555 10.99 -20.31 26.21
CA ASP A 555 9.89 -21.26 26.02
C ASP A 555 8.54 -20.54 25.84
N GLN A 556 8.25 -19.54 26.68
CA GLN A 556 7.01 -18.76 26.56
C GLN A 556 6.96 -17.98 25.25
N ARG A 557 8.06 -17.31 24.86
CA ARG A 557 8.15 -16.59 23.58
C ARG A 557 7.93 -17.51 22.38
N CYS A 558 8.51 -18.71 22.42
CA CYS A 558 8.32 -19.75 21.41
C CYS A 558 6.85 -20.20 21.32
N GLN A 559 6.20 -20.48 22.45
CA GLN A 559 4.80 -20.87 22.48
C GLN A 559 3.90 -19.76 21.93
N ASP A 560 4.10 -18.51 22.34
CA ASP A 560 3.33 -17.36 21.87
C ASP A 560 3.49 -17.17 20.35
N ALA A 561 4.72 -17.28 19.84
CA ALA A 561 4.99 -17.17 18.41
C ALA A 561 4.42 -18.36 17.61
N ALA A 562 4.40 -19.57 18.18
CA ALA A 562 3.82 -20.75 17.54
C ALA A 562 2.32 -20.58 17.30
N VAL A 563 1.58 -19.96 18.23
CA VAL A 563 0.15 -19.65 18.05
C VAL A 563 -0.08 -18.79 16.81
N PHE A 564 0.78 -17.79 16.55
CA PHE A 564 0.67 -16.96 15.34
C PHE A 564 1.01 -17.74 14.07
N ALA A 565 2.02 -18.60 14.10
CA ALA A 565 2.35 -19.47 12.97
C ALA A 565 1.17 -20.39 12.61
N GLU A 566 0.55 -21.05 13.59
CA GLU A 566 -0.59 -21.95 13.35
C GLU A 566 -1.81 -21.23 12.79
N ARG A 567 -2.18 -20.10 13.39
CA ARG A 567 -3.31 -19.28 12.94
C ARG A 567 -3.18 -18.84 11.49
N ASN A 568 -1.96 -18.78 10.97
CA ASN A 568 -1.65 -18.38 9.60
C ASN A 568 -1.20 -19.55 8.70
N GLY A 569 -1.36 -20.81 9.15
CA GLY A 569 -1.10 -22.00 8.35
C GLY A 569 0.39 -22.37 8.21
N HIS A 570 1.26 -21.87 9.08
CA HIS A 570 2.69 -22.16 9.10
C HIS A 570 3.02 -23.28 10.10
N SER A 571 2.44 -24.47 9.88
CA SER A 571 2.54 -25.62 10.79
C SER A 571 3.98 -26.04 11.11
N LEU A 572 4.86 -26.06 10.11
CA LEU A 572 6.28 -26.39 10.31
C LEU A 572 6.97 -25.41 11.28
N ILE A 573 6.68 -24.12 11.16
CA ILE A 573 7.26 -23.10 12.06
C ILE A 573 6.71 -23.31 13.47
N ALA A 574 5.42 -23.60 13.62
CA ALA A 574 4.83 -23.89 14.91
C ALA A 574 5.44 -25.13 15.58
N GLU A 575 5.67 -26.20 14.81
CA GLU A 575 6.34 -27.42 15.29
C GLU A 575 7.77 -27.12 15.75
N ILE A 576 8.54 -26.37 14.95
CA ILE A 576 9.91 -25.97 15.28
C ILE A 576 9.94 -25.14 16.57
N LEU A 577 9.06 -24.16 16.70
CA LEU A 577 9.00 -23.30 17.89
C LEU A 577 8.65 -24.10 19.15
N ARG A 578 7.67 -25.01 19.08
CA ARG A 578 7.30 -25.84 20.23
C ARG A 578 8.36 -26.87 20.61
N GLY A 579 9.15 -27.31 19.64
CA GLY A 579 10.25 -28.24 19.82
C GLY A 579 11.59 -27.56 20.08
N TRP A 580 11.66 -26.23 20.12
CA TRP A 580 12.92 -25.50 20.21
C TRP A 580 13.56 -25.70 21.58
N LYS A 581 14.83 -26.09 21.58
CA LYS A 581 15.67 -26.17 22.77
C LYS A 581 17.03 -25.58 22.40
N LYS A 582 17.48 -24.57 23.15
CA LYS A 582 18.81 -23.98 22.98
C LYS A 582 19.85 -25.07 23.31
N THR A 583 20.71 -25.40 22.35
CA THR A 583 21.71 -26.48 22.44
C THR A 583 22.99 -26.05 23.11
#